data_AF-A0A7W4G356-F1
#
_entry.id   AF-A0A7W4G356-F1
#
_cell.length_a   1.000
_cell.length_b   1.000
_cell.length_c   1.000
_cell.angle_alpha   90.00
_cell.angle_beta   90.00
_cell.angle_gamma   90.00
#
_symmetry.space_group_name_H-M   'P 1'
#
loop_
_entity.id
_entity.type
_entity.pdbx_description
1 polymer ?
#
loop_
_entity_poly.entity_id
_entity_poly.type
_entity_poly.pdbx_seq_one_letter_code
_entity_poly.pdbx_strand_id
1 'polypeptide(L)'
;YLRWIASYIHFHNKRHPASMGDNEVERYLEHLVLKQNVAPRTQATALNPLSFLYKHIIKKELSLNLNFARSKKQAKVPVVMTPEEVKMLMAHLNKRYYLIAALMYGSGLRVMEAVQLRVKDIDFDYK
;
A
#
# COMPACT_ATOMS: atom_id res chain seq x y z
N TYR A 1 -3.10 -7.66 3.30
CA TYR A 1 -4.40 -8.31 3.59
C TYR A 1 -4.52 -8.66 5.07
N LEU A 2 -3.71 -9.58 5.60
CA LEU A 2 -3.80 -10.03 6.99
C LEU A 2 -3.78 -8.91 8.03
N ARG A 3 -2.89 -7.91 7.89
CA ARG A 3 -2.85 -6.75 8.79
C ARG A 3 -4.21 -6.03 8.90
N TRP A 4 -4.92 -5.84 7.79
CA TRP A 4 -6.21 -5.16 7.80
C TRP A 4 -7.31 -6.03 8.42
N ILE A 5 -7.30 -7.32 8.13
CA ILE A 5 -8.21 -8.29 8.74
C ILE A 5 -8.00 -8.35 10.25
N ALA A 6 -6.74 -8.44 10.71
CA ALA A 6 -6.40 -8.43 12.12
C ALA A 6 -6.85 -7.12 12.77
N SER A 7 -6.54 -5.97 12.18
CA SER A 7 -6.96 -4.66 12.69
C SER A 7 -8.48 -4.54 12.82
N TYR A 8 -9.24 -5.03 11.84
CA TYR A 8 -10.70 -5.10 11.88
C TYR A 8 -11.21 -5.99 13.03
N ILE A 9 -10.62 -7.17 13.22
CA ILE A 9 -10.97 -8.08 14.33
C ILE A 9 -10.69 -7.43 15.68
N HIS A 10 -9.54 -6.76 15.83
CA HIS A 10 -9.18 -6.07 17.07
C HIS A 10 -10.11 -4.88 17.36
N PHE A 11 -10.51 -4.13 16.33
CA PHE A 11 -11.48 -3.05 16.46
C PHE A 11 -12.85 -3.54 16.99
N HIS A 12 -13.24 -4.76 16.62
CA HIS A 12 -14.46 -5.41 17.12
C HIS A 12 -14.22 -6.34 18.32
N ASN A 13 -13.23 -6.04 19.16
CA ASN A 13 -12.94 -6.77 20.41
C ASN A 13 -12.73 -8.29 20.21
N LYS A 14 -12.04 -8.68 19.12
CA LYS A 14 -11.78 -10.07 18.75
C LYS A 14 -13.02 -10.90 18.45
N ARG A 15 -14.16 -10.26 18.17
CA ARG A 15 -15.37 -10.93 17.68
C ARG A 15 -15.07 -11.64 16.36
N HIS A 16 -15.59 -12.85 16.21
CA HIS A 16 -15.34 -13.67 15.02
C HIS A 16 -16.04 -13.04 13.78
N PRO A 17 -15.33 -12.84 12.64
CA PRO A 17 -15.89 -12.21 11.43
C PRO A 17 -17.14 -12.87 10.86
N ALA A 18 -17.31 -14.19 11.04
CA ALA A 18 -18.52 -14.88 10.60
C ALA A 18 -19.80 -14.39 11.30
N SER A 19 -19.68 -13.84 12.52
CA SER A 19 -20.80 -13.26 13.27
C SER A 19 -21.06 -11.80 12.92
N MET A 20 -20.29 -11.21 12.00
CA MET A 20 -20.33 -9.81 11.60
C MET A 20 -20.73 -9.69 10.12
N GLY A 21 -20.97 -8.48 9.63
CA GLY A 21 -21.27 -8.22 8.23
C GLY A 21 -21.09 -6.76 7.85
N ASP A 22 -21.95 -6.29 6.96
CA ASP A 22 -21.86 -4.96 6.33
C ASP A 22 -21.71 -3.83 7.36
N ASN A 23 -22.58 -3.80 8.38
CA ASN A 23 -22.56 -2.77 9.42
C ASN A 23 -21.21 -2.67 10.15
N GLU A 24 -20.60 -3.81 10.50
CA GLU A 24 -19.32 -3.82 11.17
C GLU A 24 -18.18 -3.39 10.25
N VAL A 25 -18.25 -3.75 8.96
CA VAL A 25 -17.29 -3.30 7.95
C VAL A 25 -17.40 -1.80 7.73
N GLU A 26 -18.62 -1.27 7.58
CA GLU A 26 -18.89 0.16 7.44
C GLU A 26 -18.36 0.94 8.64
N ARG A 27 -18.73 0.56 9.87
CA ARG A 27 -18.24 1.20 11.10
C ARG A 27 -16.72 1.23 11.20
N TYR A 28 -16.06 0.15 10.81
CA TYR A 28 -14.61 0.10 10.81
C TYR A 28 -14.00 1.06 9.76
N LEU A 29 -14.54 1.06 8.53
CA LEU A 29 -14.06 1.96 7.46
C LEU A 29 -14.33 3.42 7.80
N GLU A 30 -15.43 3.74 8.47
CA GLU A 30 -15.73 5.06 9.00
C GLU A 30 -14.76 5.46 10.10
N HIS A 31 -14.45 4.57 11.04
CA HIS A 31 -13.46 4.82 12.07
C HIS A 31 -12.10 5.19 11.45
N LEU A 32 -11.66 4.48 10.40
CA LEU A 32 -10.41 4.81 9.71
C LEU A 32 -10.42 6.23 9.12
N VAL A 33 -11.56 6.70 8.61
CA VAL A 33 -11.64 8.04 8.02
C VAL A 33 -11.83 9.11 9.10
N LEU A 34 -12.81 8.95 9.98
CA LEU A 34 -13.22 9.97 10.93
C LEU A 34 -12.25 10.12 12.11
N LYS A 35 -11.63 9.02 12.56
CA LYS A 35 -10.69 9.04 13.70
C LYS A 35 -9.24 9.00 13.26
N GLN A 36 -8.89 8.22 12.24
CA GLN A 36 -7.50 8.08 11.78
C GLN A 36 -7.14 8.98 10.58
N ASN A 37 -8.11 9.69 9.99
CA ASN A 37 -7.91 10.62 8.88
C ASN A 37 -7.07 10.03 7.73
N VAL A 38 -7.37 8.77 7.38
CA VAL A 38 -6.64 8.02 6.36
C VAL A 38 -6.91 8.57 4.96
N ALA A 39 -5.96 8.38 4.04
CA ALA A 39 -6.14 8.74 2.64
C ALA A 39 -7.12 7.78 1.92
N PRO A 40 -7.74 8.18 0.79
CA PRO A 40 -8.68 7.34 0.05
C PRO A 40 -8.10 5.98 -0.35
N ARG A 41 -6.84 5.97 -0.82
CA ARG A 41 -6.14 4.74 -1.18
C ARG A 41 -5.91 3.81 0.01
N THR A 42 -5.68 4.36 1.20
CA THR A 42 -5.55 3.57 2.43
C THR A 42 -6.87 2.92 2.80
N GLN A 43 -7.99 3.66 2.73
CA GLN A 43 -9.33 3.12 2.96
C GLN A 43 -9.69 2.02 1.96
N ALA A 44 -9.40 2.21 0.67
CA ALA A 44 -9.60 1.18 -0.35
C ALA A 44 -8.76 -0.08 -0.09
N THR A 45 -7.50 0.10 0.33
CA THR A 45 -6.61 -1.02 0.69
C THR A 45 -7.05 -1.73 1.97
N ALA A 46 -7.84 -1.09 2.83
CA ALA A 46 -8.49 -1.72 3.98
C ALA A 46 -9.79 -2.46 3.59
N LEU A 47 -10.56 -1.95 2.63
CA LEU A 47 -11.78 -2.60 2.13
C LEU A 47 -11.45 -3.89 1.37
N ASN A 48 -10.46 -3.89 0.47
CA ASN A 48 -10.16 -5.06 -0.39
C ASN A 48 -9.93 -6.37 0.39
N PRO A 49 -9.15 -6.38 1.51
CA PRO A 49 -9.00 -7.57 2.34
C PRO A 49 -10.28 -8.02 3.04
N LEU A 50 -11.16 -7.09 3.43
CA LEU A 50 -12.44 -7.41 4.06
C LEU A 50 -13.39 -8.03 3.03
N SER A 51 -13.50 -7.44 1.84
CA SER A 51 -14.26 -8.03 0.73
C SER A 51 -13.73 -9.42 0.38
N PHE A 52 -12.40 -9.60 0.34
CA PHE A 52 -11.78 -10.92 0.12
C PHE A 52 -12.13 -11.93 1.22
N LEU A 53 -12.00 -11.54 2.50
CA LEU A 53 -12.33 -12.39 3.65
C LEU A 53 -13.78 -12.88 3.57
N TYR A 54 -14.72 -11.96 3.35
CA TYR A 54 -16.15 -12.28 3.33
C TYR A 54 -16.55 -13.13 2.12
N LYS A 55 -15.99 -12.83 0.94
CA LYS A 55 -16.23 -13.57 -0.29
C LYS A 55 -15.63 -14.98 -0.29
N HIS A 56 -14.34 -15.10 0.03
CA HIS A 56 -13.61 -16.34 -0.20
C HIS A 56 -13.50 -17.24 1.03
N ILE A 57 -13.48 -16.67 2.24
CA ILE A 57 -13.24 -17.43 3.48
C ILE A 57 -14.55 -17.66 4.23
N ILE A 58 -15.30 -16.59 4.55
CA ILE A 58 -16.56 -16.68 5.31
C ILE A 58 -17.72 -17.19 4.44
N LYS A 59 -17.59 -17.10 3.11
CA LYS A 59 -18.64 -17.47 2.13
C LYS A 59 -19.97 -16.71 2.35
N LYS A 60 -19.86 -15.48 2.84
CA LYS A 60 -20.97 -14.56 3.03
C LYS A 60 -20.55 -13.24 2.42
N GLU A 61 -20.92 -13.01 1.16
CA GLU A 61 -20.51 -11.81 0.43
C GLU A 61 -21.14 -10.57 1.06
N LEU A 62 -20.35 -9.49 1.14
CA LEU A 62 -20.83 -8.19 1.61
C LEU A 62 -21.76 -7.58 0.56
N SER A 63 -22.68 -6.73 0.98
CA SER A 63 -23.53 -5.99 0.04
C SER A 63 -22.69 -5.14 -0.91
N LEU A 64 -23.12 -5.03 -2.18
CA LEU A 64 -22.47 -4.18 -3.18
C LEU A 64 -22.52 -2.69 -2.81
N ASN A 65 -23.54 -2.30 -2.04
CA ASN A 65 -23.81 -0.93 -1.64
C ASN A 65 -23.47 -0.69 -0.16
N LEU A 66 -22.20 -0.81 0.21
CA LEU A 66 -21.75 -0.41 1.56
C LEU A 66 -21.79 1.11 1.71
N ASN A 67 -22.51 1.58 2.72
CA ASN A 67 -22.71 2.98 3.02
C ASN A 67 -21.79 3.44 4.16
N PHE A 68 -20.62 3.95 3.80
CA PHE A 68 -19.64 4.46 4.77
C PHE A 68 -19.02 5.78 4.30
N ALA A 69 -18.61 6.60 5.26
CA ALA A 69 -17.88 7.84 5.00
C ALA A 69 -16.60 7.60 4.17
N ARG A 70 -16.54 8.17 2.96
CA ARG A 70 -15.36 8.11 2.08
C ARG A 70 -14.36 9.19 2.46
N SER A 71 -13.07 8.85 2.50
CA SER A 71 -12.01 9.85 2.66
C SER A 71 -12.03 10.84 1.49
N LYS A 72 -11.96 12.13 1.80
CA LYS A 72 -11.82 13.24 0.83
C LYS A 72 -10.42 13.86 0.86
N LYS A 73 -9.47 13.22 1.54
CA LYS A 73 -8.11 13.74 1.69
C LYS A 73 -7.40 13.77 0.33
N GLN A 74 -6.90 14.94 -0.05
CA GLN A 74 -6.18 15.12 -1.32
C GLN A 74 -4.90 14.28 -1.36
N ALA A 75 -4.59 13.76 -2.54
CA ALA A 75 -3.32 13.08 -2.78
C ALA A 75 -2.18 14.11 -2.72
N LYS A 76 -1.06 13.75 -2.08
CA LYS A 76 0.15 14.56 -2.15
C LYS A 76 0.72 14.48 -3.56
N VAL A 77 1.06 15.63 -4.11
CA VAL A 77 1.80 15.73 -5.38
C VAL A 77 3.20 15.18 -5.15
N PRO A 78 3.76 14.39 -6.09
CA PRO A 78 5.12 13.90 -5.97
C PRO A 78 6.11 15.08 -5.93
N VAL A 79 6.99 15.08 -4.95
CA VAL A 79 8.13 16.00 -4.86
C VAL A 79 9.32 15.33 -5.52
N VAL A 80 9.98 16.02 -6.43
CA VAL A 80 11.18 15.54 -7.13
C VAL A 80 12.41 16.25 -6.60
N MET A 81 13.53 15.53 -6.56
CA MET A 81 14.83 16.10 -6.23
C MET A 81 15.43 16.81 -7.43
N THR A 82 16.14 17.90 -7.18
CA THR A 82 16.99 18.58 -8.16
C THR A 82 18.25 17.74 -8.46
N PRO A 83 18.90 17.95 -9.62
CA PRO A 83 20.16 17.25 -9.93
C PRO A 83 21.25 17.42 -8.88
N GLU A 84 21.32 18.57 -8.21
CA GLU A 84 22.32 18.83 -7.15
C GLU A 84 22.01 18.05 -5.87
N GLU A 85 20.75 17.98 -5.46
CA GLU A 85 20.34 17.15 -4.32
C GLU A 85 20.64 15.66 -4.58
N VAL A 86 20.44 15.20 -5.82
CA VAL A 86 20.78 13.83 -6.20
C VAL A 86 22.28 13.59 -6.12
N LYS A 87 23.12 14.51 -6.64
CA LYS A 87 24.59 14.39 -6.52
C LYS A 87 25.03 14.33 -5.06
N MET A 88 24.50 15.21 -4.21
CA MET A 88 24.79 15.20 -2.78
C MET A 88 24.38 13.89 -2.10
N LEU A 89 23.19 13.38 -2.41
CA LEU A 89 22.72 12.10 -1.89
C LEU A 89 23.68 10.96 -2.28
N MET A 90 24.00 10.86 -3.58
CA MET A 90 24.86 9.80 -4.12
C MET A 90 26.25 9.80 -3.48
N ALA A 91 26.81 10.98 -3.18
CA ALA A 91 28.12 11.10 -2.54
C ALA A 91 28.17 10.54 -1.11
N HIS A 92 27.03 10.44 -0.40
CA HIS A 92 26.95 9.92 0.97
C HIS A 92 26.54 8.44 1.04
N LEU A 93 26.21 7.81 -0.09
CA LEU A 93 25.82 6.40 -0.11
C LEU A 93 27.05 5.50 -0.10
N ASN A 94 26.99 4.42 0.69
CA ASN A 94 27.98 3.36 0.59
C ASN A 94 27.84 2.60 -0.74
N LYS A 95 28.88 1.84 -1.12
CA LYS A 95 28.94 1.13 -2.42
C LYS A 95 27.71 0.27 -2.73
N ARG A 96 27.15 -0.40 -1.72
CA ARG A 96 25.98 -1.29 -1.88
C ARG A 96 24.72 -0.52 -2.25
N TYR A 97 24.45 0.58 -1.54
CA TYR A 97 23.27 1.40 -1.80
C TYR A 97 23.44 2.29 -3.02
N TYR A 98 24.67 2.75 -3.28
CA TYR A 98 25.00 3.54 -4.46
C TYR A 98 24.58 2.84 -5.76
N LEU A 99 24.97 1.57 -5.94
CA LEU A 99 24.65 0.83 -7.17
C LEU A 99 23.14 0.76 -7.43
N ILE A 100 22.36 0.40 -6.41
CA ILE A 100 20.89 0.27 -6.53
C ILE A 100 20.26 1.65 -6.78
N ALA A 101 20.70 2.69 -6.04
CA ALA A 101 20.18 4.04 -6.20
C ALA A 101 20.51 4.62 -7.59
N ALA A 102 21.73 4.42 -8.08
CA ALA A 102 22.16 4.86 -9.40
C ALA A 102 21.38 4.16 -10.52
N LEU A 103 21.13 2.84 -10.40
CA LEU A 103 20.28 2.11 -11.35
C LEU A 103 18.86 2.66 -11.36
N MET A 104 18.24 2.83 -10.18
CA MET A 104 16.90 3.40 -10.08
C MET A 104 16.82 4.81 -10.68
N TYR A 105 17.80 5.67 -10.40
CA TYR A 105 17.83 7.04 -10.93
C TYR A 105 18.08 7.08 -12.43
N GLY A 106 19.04 6.29 -12.93
CA GLY A 106 19.45 6.32 -14.34
C GLY A 106 18.51 5.60 -15.31
N SER A 107 17.77 4.59 -14.83
CA SER A 107 16.87 3.78 -15.66
C SER A 107 15.39 3.85 -15.27
N GLY A 108 15.07 4.58 -14.20
CA GLY A 108 13.68 4.73 -13.73
C GLY A 108 13.08 3.49 -13.07
N LEU A 109 13.91 2.50 -12.70
CA LEU A 109 13.45 1.29 -12.04
C LEU A 109 12.80 1.57 -10.68
N ARG A 110 11.75 0.84 -10.37
CA ARG A 110 11.18 0.76 -9.01
C ARG A 110 12.11 -0.03 -8.12
N VAL A 111 12.03 0.21 -6.80
CA VAL A 111 12.84 -0.49 -5.79
C VAL A 111 12.82 -2.01 -5.99
N MET A 112 11.63 -2.60 -6.18
CA MET A 112 11.51 -4.05 -6.33
C MET A 112 12.11 -4.58 -7.64
N GLU A 113 12.08 -3.78 -8.71
CA GLU A 113 12.70 -4.14 -9.99
C GLU A 113 14.22 -4.11 -9.85
N ALA A 114 14.78 -3.06 -9.23
CA ALA A 114 16.21 -2.91 -9.03
C ALA A 114 16.83 -3.98 -8.10
N VAL A 115 16.13 -4.39 -7.03
CA VAL A 115 16.64 -5.40 -6.08
C VAL A 115 16.44 -6.84 -6.56
N GLN A 116 15.58 -7.08 -7.55
CA GLN A 116 15.31 -8.40 -8.13
C GLN A 116 16.05 -8.65 -9.45
N LEU A 117 16.87 -7.70 -9.86
CA LEU A 117 17.64 -7.73 -11.10
C LEU A 117 18.61 -8.92 -11.09
N ARG A 118 18.61 -9.70 -12.17
CA ARG A 118 19.48 -10.86 -12.35
C ARG A 118 20.60 -10.52 -13.31
N VAL A 119 21.72 -11.24 -13.22
CA VAL A 119 22.90 -11.01 -14.08
C VAL A 119 22.53 -11.02 -15.57
N LYS A 120 21.63 -11.91 -15.99
CA LYS A 120 21.14 -12.02 -17.38
C LYS A 120 20.27 -10.86 -17.86
N ASP A 121 19.79 -10.01 -16.94
CA ASP A 121 18.93 -8.88 -17.28
C ASP A 121 19.77 -7.64 -17.67
N ILE A 122 21.10 -7.70 -17.52
CA ILE A 122 22.03 -6.63 -17.90
C ILE A 122 22.67 -6.98 -19.24
N ASP A 123 22.40 -6.15 -20.24
CA ASP A 123 23.03 -6.22 -21.55
C ASP A 123 24.07 -5.09 -21.66
N PHE A 124 25.33 -5.46 -21.90
CA PHE A 124 26.44 -4.53 -22.10
C PHE A 124 26.79 -4.33 -23.58
N ASP A 125 26.22 -5.14 -24.47
CA ASP A 125 26.57 -5.22 -25.89
C ASP A 125 25.55 -4.51 -26.80
N TYR A 126 24.38 -4.14 -26.26
CA TYR A 126 23.37 -3.38 -26.97
C TYR A 126 23.90 -1.99 -27.38
N LYS A 127 24.07 -1.78 -28.69
CA LYS A 127 24.50 -0.51 -29.31
C LYS A 127 23.32 0.25 -29.91
#